data_AF-A0A3L6T4T1-F1
#
_entry.id   AF-A0A3L6T4T1-F1
#
_cell.length_a   1.000
_cell.length_b   1.000
_cell.length_c   1.000
_cell.angle_alpha   90.00
_cell.angle_beta   90.00
_cell.angle_gamma   90.00
#
_symmetry.space_group_name_H-M   'P 1'
#
loop_
_entity.id
_entity.type
_entity.pdbx_description
1 polymer ?
#
loop_
_entity_poly.entity_id
_entity_poly.type
_entity_poly.pdbx_seq_one_letter_code
_entity_poly.pdbx_strand_id
1 'polypeptide(L)'
;MRGIFVNYVGQDLPYLFSRPERAALRVDAELRFLKPIDSGVVVHHCNGLLLFQNGHTLYVCNPATRRWARLPPWPEGTGDAAYLVFDPTVSLHYEVISFSEVPRKPKIPIQPCIRQPSWCQEGFHEYTAEEMKGLLSSLRARYDQGVEVEIKGTAEWPPSSYMAQVFSSKTGRWEERTYVREDDVAVTLSDVWSDPWGPDSLEASTYRVRRRNTVHWRGAFYLHCHGGFVMR
;
A
#
# COMPACT_ATOMS: atom_id res chain seq x y z
N MET A 1 -10.19 3.25 -24.19
CA MET A 1 -9.74 1.84 -24.06
C MET A 1 -10.90 1.03 -23.52
N ARG A 2 -11.28 -0.09 -24.15
CA ARG A 2 -12.37 -0.98 -23.70
C ARG A 2 -11.83 -2.41 -23.59
N GLY A 3 -11.19 -2.71 -22.46
CA GLY A 3 -10.59 -4.03 -22.23
C GLY A 3 -10.18 -4.23 -20.77
N ILE A 4 -9.87 -5.47 -20.43
CA ILE A 4 -9.49 -5.92 -19.09
C ILE A 4 -8.06 -6.44 -19.15
N PHE A 5 -7.17 -5.88 -18.34
CA PHE A 5 -5.83 -6.43 -18.12
C PHE A 5 -5.85 -7.43 -16.96
N VAL A 6 -5.23 -8.58 -17.15
CA VAL A 6 -5.09 -9.62 -16.13
C VAL A 6 -3.60 -9.94 -15.95
N ASN A 7 -3.10 -9.71 -14.73
CA ASN A 7 -1.77 -10.16 -14.31
C ASN A 7 -1.88 -11.60 -13.80
N TYR A 8 -1.13 -12.55 -14.37
CA TYR A 8 -1.02 -13.91 -13.86
C TYR A 8 0.24 -14.07 -13.02
N VAL A 9 0.12 -14.70 -11.85
CA VAL A 9 1.28 -15.04 -11.00
C VAL A 9 2.18 -16.00 -11.77
N GLY A 10 3.46 -15.64 -11.95
CA GLY A 10 4.45 -16.45 -12.67
C GLY A 10 4.58 -16.16 -14.17
N GLN A 11 3.92 -15.13 -14.70
CA GLN A 11 4.11 -14.64 -16.06
C GLN A 11 4.77 -13.27 -16.07
N ASP A 12 5.66 -13.03 -17.04
CA ASP A 12 6.45 -11.79 -17.13
C ASP A 12 5.66 -10.59 -17.68
N LEU A 13 4.49 -10.83 -18.30
CA LEU A 13 3.65 -9.81 -18.95
C LEU A 13 2.14 -10.03 -18.71
N PRO A 14 1.33 -8.96 -18.68
CA PRO A 14 -0.12 -9.03 -18.53
C PRO A 14 -0.82 -9.46 -19.83
N TYR A 15 -2.04 -9.99 -19.71
CA TYR A 15 -2.92 -10.31 -20.84
C TYR A 15 -4.05 -9.29 -20.97
N LEU A 16 -4.39 -8.90 -22.19
CA LEU A 16 -5.51 -8.00 -22.49
C LEU A 16 -6.68 -8.74 -23.15
N PHE A 17 -7.83 -8.70 -22.50
CA PHE A 17 -9.11 -9.09 -23.08
C PHE A 17 -9.85 -7.85 -23.57
N SER A 18 -10.30 -7.84 -24.82
CA SER A 18 -11.08 -6.72 -25.38
C SER A 18 -12.30 -7.23 -26.12
N ARG A 19 -13.35 -6.38 -26.23
CA ARG A 19 -14.48 -6.72 -27.10
C ARG A 19 -14.01 -6.73 -28.55
N PRO A 20 -14.47 -7.65 -29.40
CA PRO A 20 -14.12 -7.67 -30.81
C PRO A 20 -14.72 -6.44 -31.51
N GLU A 21 -13.94 -5.37 -31.67
CA GLU A 21 -14.29 -4.20 -32.50
C GLU A 21 -13.59 -4.30 -33.86
N ARG A 22 -14.34 -4.09 -34.94
CA ARG A 22 -13.89 -4.27 -36.34
C ARG A 22 -12.90 -3.20 -36.85
N ALA A 23 -12.64 -2.12 -36.12
CA ALA A 23 -11.87 -0.97 -36.65
C ALA A 23 -11.07 -0.14 -35.62
N ALA A 24 -10.93 -0.57 -34.37
CA ALA A 24 -10.07 0.16 -33.42
C ALA A 24 -8.60 -0.21 -33.64
N LEU A 25 -7.71 0.79 -33.70
CA LEU A 25 -6.25 0.60 -33.67
C LEU A 25 -5.89 -0.45 -32.62
N ARG A 26 -5.35 -1.58 -33.06
CA ARG A 26 -5.02 -2.72 -32.18
C ARG A 26 -4.14 -2.23 -31.04
N VAL A 27 -4.73 -2.21 -29.84
CA VAL A 27 -4.01 -2.01 -28.59
C VAL A 27 -3.00 -3.15 -28.47
N ASP A 28 -1.75 -2.80 -28.22
CA ASP A 28 -0.68 -3.77 -28.01
C ASP A 28 -0.90 -4.46 -26.66
N ALA A 29 -1.64 -5.57 -26.70
CA ALA A 29 -2.03 -6.39 -25.56
C ALA A 29 -0.85 -6.93 -24.77
N GLU A 30 0.27 -7.18 -25.45
CA GLU A 30 1.49 -7.74 -24.88
C GLU A 30 2.47 -6.65 -24.41
N LEU A 31 2.07 -5.37 -24.51
CA LEU A 31 2.91 -4.23 -24.16
C LEU A 31 4.31 -4.28 -24.82
N ARG A 32 4.43 -4.82 -26.04
CA ARG A 32 5.73 -4.97 -26.74
C ARG A 32 6.43 -3.64 -26.97
N PHE A 33 5.67 -2.54 -27.01
CA PHE A 33 6.20 -1.17 -27.05
C PHE A 33 7.01 -0.78 -25.80
N LEU A 34 6.96 -1.55 -24.72
CA LEU A 34 7.80 -1.36 -23.52
C LEU A 34 9.22 -1.86 -23.70
N LYS A 35 9.55 -2.60 -24.77
CA LYS A 35 10.95 -2.99 -25.06
C LYS A 35 11.84 -1.74 -25.04
N PRO A 36 12.96 -1.76 -24.29
CA PRO A 36 13.68 -2.94 -23.81
C PRO A 36 13.23 -3.52 -22.45
N ILE A 37 12.19 -3.00 -21.80
CA ILE A 37 11.70 -3.51 -20.51
C ILE A 37 11.10 -4.91 -20.73
N ASP A 38 11.73 -5.90 -20.13
CA ASP A 38 11.62 -7.32 -20.43
C ASP A 38 10.75 -8.09 -19.42
N SER A 39 10.40 -7.47 -18.28
CA SER A 39 9.46 -8.03 -17.31
C SER A 39 8.78 -6.95 -16.48
N GLY A 40 7.65 -7.28 -15.84
CA GLY A 40 7.01 -6.42 -14.86
C GLY A 40 5.51 -6.60 -14.78
N VAL A 41 4.86 -5.76 -13.99
CA VAL A 41 3.43 -5.89 -13.72
C VAL A 41 2.70 -4.56 -13.86
N VAL A 42 1.47 -4.60 -14.36
CA VAL A 42 0.58 -3.45 -14.32
C VAL A 42 0.03 -3.34 -12.90
N VAL A 43 0.39 -2.28 -12.19
CA VAL A 43 -0.02 -2.06 -10.79
C VAL A 43 -1.24 -1.17 -10.67
N HIS A 44 -1.50 -0.32 -11.67
CA HIS A 44 -2.63 0.58 -11.67
C HIS A 44 -3.03 1.02 -13.08
N HIS A 45 -4.25 1.52 -13.25
CA HIS A 45 -4.71 2.12 -14.50
C HIS A 45 -5.69 3.26 -14.22
N CYS A 46 -5.67 4.30 -15.06
CA CYS A 46 -6.60 5.43 -14.96
C CYS A 46 -6.82 6.06 -16.34
N ASN A 47 -8.08 6.19 -16.76
CA ASN A 47 -8.50 6.84 -18.02
C ASN A 47 -7.65 6.50 -19.27
N GLY A 48 -7.27 5.23 -19.41
CA GLY A 48 -6.52 4.71 -20.56
C GLY A 48 -5.00 4.79 -20.45
N LEU A 49 -4.47 5.35 -19.36
CA LEU A 49 -3.07 5.19 -18.98
C LEU A 49 -2.89 4.01 -18.03
N LEU A 50 -1.72 3.38 -18.09
CA LEU A 50 -1.31 2.29 -17.21
C LEU A 50 -0.11 2.72 -16.38
N LEU A 51 -0.05 2.28 -15.13
CA LEU A 51 1.14 2.34 -14.29
C LEU A 51 1.77 0.94 -14.26
N PHE A 52 2.99 0.84 -14.77
CA PHE A 52 3.75 -0.40 -14.89
C PHE A 52 4.97 -0.37 -13.97
N GLN A 53 5.20 -1.48 -13.25
CA GLN A 53 6.30 -1.62 -12.31
C GLN A 53 7.26 -2.71 -12.77
N ASN A 54 8.54 -2.36 -12.88
CA ASN A 54 9.65 -3.30 -13.04
C ASN A 54 10.63 -3.07 -11.87
N GLY A 55 10.73 -4.05 -10.96
CA GLY A 55 11.50 -3.91 -9.72
C GLY A 55 11.06 -2.68 -8.91
N HIS A 56 11.97 -1.73 -8.70
CA HIS A 56 11.73 -0.45 -8.01
C HIS A 56 11.44 0.72 -8.96
N THR A 57 11.35 0.47 -10.27
CA THR A 57 11.12 1.54 -11.26
C THR A 57 9.66 1.52 -11.72
N LEU A 58 9.07 2.70 -11.74
CA LEU A 58 7.72 2.92 -12.24
C LEU A 58 7.74 3.57 -13.62
N TYR A 59 6.79 3.15 -14.46
CA TYR A 59 6.57 3.67 -15.80
C TYR A 59 5.10 4.01 -15.98
N VAL A 60 4.82 5.13 -16.63
CA VAL A 60 3.47 5.44 -17.11
C VAL A 60 3.39 5.15 -18.59
N CYS A 61 2.44 4.31 -18.97
CA CYS A 61 2.31 3.78 -20.31
C CYS A 61 1.00 4.25 -20.91
N ASN A 62 1.03 4.64 -22.18
CA ASN A 62 -0.16 4.91 -22.99
C ASN A 62 -0.22 3.86 -24.11
N PRO A 63 -0.99 2.77 -23.93
CA PRO A 63 -1.11 1.70 -24.91
C PRO A 63 -1.75 2.14 -26.22
N ALA A 64 -2.57 3.19 -26.21
CA ALA A 64 -3.19 3.73 -27.42
C ALA A 64 -2.16 4.44 -28.32
N THR A 65 -1.21 5.14 -27.71
CA THR A 65 -0.13 5.83 -28.45
C THR A 65 1.16 5.02 -28.55
N ARG A 66 1.24 3.86 -27.90
CA ARG A 66 2.45 3.02 -27.79
C ARG A 66 3.66 3.78 -27.26
N ARG A 67 3.43 4.65 -26.28
CA ARG A 67 4.46 5.44 -25.61
C ARG A 67 4.50 5.12 -24.13
N TRP A 68 5.66 5.28 -23.54
CA TRP A 68 5.87 5.16 -22.11
C TRP A 68 6.84 6.24 -21.64
N ALA A 69 6.77 6.58 -20.36
CA ALA A 69 7.71 7.46 -19.68
C ALA A 69 8.14 6.81 -18.37
N ARG A 70 9.46 6.80 -18.12
CA ARG A 70 10.03 6.38 -16.85
C ARG A 70 9.82 7.48 -15.81
N LEU A 71 9.31 7.13 -14.64
CA LEU A 71 9.23 8.05 -13.51
C LEU A 71 10.61 8.24 -12.87
N PRO A 72 10.90 9.43 -12.30
CA PRO A 72 12.10 9.62 -11.50
C PRO A 72 12.10 8.67 -10.29
N PRO A 73 13.29 8.35 -9.74
CA PRO A 73 13.42 7.48 -8.58
C PRO A 73 12.48 7.91 -7.44
N TRP A 74 12.00 6.91 -6.71
CA TRP A 74 11.13 7.12 -5.56
C TRP A 74 11.88 7.90 -4.47
N PRO A 75 11.28 8.95 -3.86
CA PRO A 75 11.78 9.48 -2.59
C PRO A 75 11.92 8.37 -1.54
N GLU A 76 12.96 8.41 -0.71
CA GLU A 76 13.13 7.44 0.38
C GLU A 76 12.01 7.57 1.43
N GLY A 77 11.61 6.46 2.06
CA GLY A 77 10.65 6.45 3.17
C GLY A 77 9.16 6.42 2.79
N THR A 78 8.85 6.30 1.51
CA THR A 78 7.49 6.17 0.98
C THR A 78 6.98 4.73 0.98
N GLY A 79 5.66 4.55 0.98
CA GLY A 79 5.06 3.23 0.93
C GLY A 79 5.26 2.53 -0.42
N ASP A 80 5.24 1.20 -0.42
CA ASP A 80 5.42 0.33 -1.61
C ASP A 80 4.24 0.38 -2.63
N ALA A 81 3.38 1.41 -2.61
CA ALA A 81 2.31 1.55 -3.61
C ALA A 81 2.18 2.96 -4.16
N ALA A 82 1.90 2.99 -5.46
CA ALA A 82 1.68 4.19 -6.23
C ALA A 82 0.37 4.08 -7.02
N TYR A 83 -0.30 5.20 -7.20
CA TYR A 83 -1.60 5.29 -7.83
C TYR A 83 -1.60 6.36 -8.91
N LEU A 84 -2.09 6.02 -10.10
CA LEU A 84 -2.16 6.93 -11.23
C LEU A 84 -3.46 7.73 -11.20
N VAL A 85 -3.33 9.05 -11.30
CA VAL A 85 -4.45 9.97 -11.45
C VAL A 85 -4.33 10.67 -12.79
N PHE A 86 -5.31 10.46 -13.66
CA PHE A 86 -5.34 11.09 -14.96
C PHE A 86 -6.79 11.35 -15.34
N ASP A 87 -7.15 12.60 -15.59
CA ASP A 87 -8.44 12.98 -16.16
C ASP A 87 -8.19 13.88 -17.37
N PRO A 88 -8.27 13.35 -18.61
CA PRO A 88 -8.01 14.12 -19.81
C PRO A 88 -9.03 15.25 -20.05
N THR A 89 -10.17 15.25 -19.34
CA THR A 89 -11.16 16.33 -19.41
C THR A 89 -10.77 17.54 -18.56
N VAL A 90 -9.90 17.33 -17.55
CA VAL A 90 -9.40 18.38 -16.65
C VAL A 90 -8.00 18.82 -17.04
N SER A 91 -7.10 17.87 -17.33
CA SER A 91 -5.69 18.13 -17.62
C SER A 91 -5.10 17.04 -18.51
N LEU A 92 -4.23 17.43 -19.45
CA LEU A 92 -3.43 16.47 -20.23
C LEU A 92 -2.24 15.91 -19.44
N HIS A 93 -2.00 16.41 -18.23
CA HIS A 93 -0.97 15.93 -17.32
C HIS A 93 -1.58 14.95 -16.31
N TYR A 94 -0.92 13.81 -16.14
CA TYR A 94 -1.20 12.86 -15.08
C TYR A 94 -0.38 13.18 -13.82
N GLU A 95 -0.87 12.73 -12.68
CA GLU A 95 -0.16 12.64 -11.41
C GLU A 95 0.00 11.18 -10.98
N VAL A 96 1.05 10.88 -10.21
CA VAL A 96 1.23 9.59 -9.55
C VAL A 96 1.40 9.84 -8.05
N ILE A 97 0.51 9.27 -7.25
CA ILE A 97 0.43 9.51 -5.81
C ILE A 97 0.91 8.27 -5.07
N SER A 98 1.78 8.46 -4.08
CA SER A 98 2.31 7.43 -3.21
C SER A 98 2.06 7.81 -1.75
N PHE A 99 1.24 7.03 -1.05
CA PHE A 99 0.99 7.22 0.37
C PHE A 99 1.99 6.43 1.22
N SER A 100 2.37 6.96 2.39
CA SER A 100 3.11 6.21 3.42
C SER A 100 2.41 4.90 3.78
N GLU A 101 3.16 3.86 4.14
CA GLU A 101 2.55 2.58 4.52
C GLU A 101 1.71 2.71 5.79
N VAL A 102 0.68 1.87 5.89
CA VAL A 102 -0.04 1.63 7.15
C VAL A 102 0.96 1.11 8.19
N PRO A 103 1.04 1.69 9.40
CA PRO A 103 1.91 1.21 10.46
C PRO A 103 1.64 -0.26 10.77
N ARG A 104 2.69 -1.07 10.69
CA ARG A 104 2.64 -2.49 11.07
C ARG A 104 2.62 -2.62 12.60
N LYS A 105 1.98 -3.66 13.10
CA LYS A 105 2.02 -4.05 14.50
C LYS A 105 3.47 -4.31 14.88
N PRO A 106 3.99 -3.65 15.93
CA PRO A 106 5.34 -3.90 16.40
C PRO A 106 5.51 -5.40 16.70
N LYS A 107 6.49 -6.04 16.07
CA LYS A 107 6.81 -7.44 16.33
C LYS A 107 7.45 -7.53 17.70
N ILE A 108 6.74 -8.10 18.67
CA ILE A 108 7.33 -8.45 19.97
C ILE A 108 8.35 -9.55 19.69
N PRO A 109 9.65 -9.35 19.92
CA PRO A 109 10.65 -10.40 19.75
C PRO A 109 10.32 -11.53 20.71
N ILE A 110 9.79 -12.64 20.20
CA ILE A 110 9.71 -13.87 20.98
C ILE A 110 11.13 -14.42 21.01
N GLN A 111 11.83 -14.21 22.13
CA GLN A 111 13.07 -14.94 22.38
C GLN A 111 12.73 -16.44 22.40
N PRO A 112 13.48 -17.31 21.69
CA PRO A 112 13.25 -18.75 21.77
C PRO A 112 13.56 -19.21 23.19
N CYS A 113 12.50 -19.58 23.92
CA CYS A 113 12.52 -20.39 25.13
C CYS A 113 13.38 -19.85 26.30
N ILE A 114 12.80 -18.97 27.12
CA ILE A 114 13.07 -19.12 28.57
C ILE A 114 12.45 -20.45 28.96
N ARG A 115 13.27 -21.48 29.27
CA ARG A 115 12.75 -22.70 29.90
C ARG A 115 11.94 -22.27 31.11
N GLN A 116 10.63 -22.48 31.08
CA GLN A 116 9.76 -22.26 32.24
C GLN A 116 10.37 -23.01 33.44
N PRO A 117 10.71 -22.32 34.55
CA PRO A 117 10.94 -23.01 35.81
C PRO A 117 9.65 -23.70 36.22
N SER A 118 9.73 -24.97 36.60
CA SER A 118 8.60 -25.86 36.93
C SER A 118 7.78 -25.47 38.18
N TRP A 119 7.95 -24.25 38.69
CA TRP A 119 7.29 -23.76 39.91
C TRP A 119 6.21 -22.70 39.64
N CYS A 120 5.99 -22.30 38.38
CA CYS A 120 4.87 -21.42 38.04
C CYS A 120 3.61 -22.24 37.78
N GLN A 121 3.12 -22.92 38.80
CA GLN A 121 1.69 -23.17 38.96
C GLN A 121 1.24 -22.39 40.19
N GLU A 122 0.07 -21.76 40.06
CA GLU A 122 -0.68 -20.97 41.06
C GLU A 122 -0.48 -19.45 41.02
N GLY A 123 -1.59 -18.75 40.72
CA GLY A 123 -1.78 -17.31 40.88
C GLY A 123 -1.52 -16.48 39.61
N PHE A 124 -2.56 -16.09 38.89
CA PHE A 124 -2.49 -14.89 38.05
C PHE A 124 -2.42 -13.68 38.98
N HIS A 125 -1.21 -13.29 39.41
CA HIS A 125 -1.00 -11.99 40.02
C HIS A 125 -0.82 -10.95 38.92
N GLU A 126 -1.76 -10.01 38.86
CA GLU A 126 -1.68 -8.81 38.04
C GLU A 126 -0.67 -7.87 38.69
N TYR A 127 0.54 -7.81 38.13
CA TYR A 127 1.62 -6.99 38.68
C TYR A 127 1.35 -5.50 38.41
N THR A 128 1.59 -4.67 39.42
CA THR A 128 1.52 -3.22 39.28
C THR A 128 2.71 -2.66 38.50
N ALA A 129 2.57 -1.47 37.91
CA ALA A 129 3.66 -0.80 37.18
C ALA A 129 4.90 -0.55 38.05
N GLU A 130 4.72 -0.42 39.35
CA GLU A 130 5.75 -0.24 40.37
C GLU A 130 6.51 -1.55 40.62
N GLU A 131 5.83 -2.68 40.64
CA GLU A 131 6.44 -4.01 40.78
C GLU A 131 7.18 -4.43 39.51
N MET A 132 6.68 -4.02 38.33
CA MET A 132 7.36 -4.21 37.03
C MET A 132 8.73 -3.51 36.97
N LYS A 133 8.92 -2.42 37.74
CA LYS A 133 10.24 -1.77 37.86
C LYS A 133 11.26 -2.66 38.59
N GLY A 134 10.85 -3.61 39.41
CA GLY A 134 11.75 -4.52 40.12
C GLY A 134 12.20 -5.76 39.34
N LEU A 135 11.63 -6.02 38.15
CA LEU A 135 11.86 -7.27 37.41
C LEU A 135 13.16 -7.28 36.59
N LEU A 136 13.56 -8.49 36.19
CA LEU A 136 14.65 -8.74 35.24
C LEU A 136 14.48 -7.88 33.98
N SER A 137 15.60 -7.40 33.44
CA SER A 137 15.64 -6.51 32.27
C SER A 137 14.90 -7.06 31.05
N SER A 138 14.89 -8.39 30.85
CA SER A 138 14.13 -9.06 29.79
C SER A 138 12.61 -9.02 29.98
N LEU A 139 12.12 -9.05 31.23
CA LEU A 139 10.69 -8.95 31.55
C LEU A 139 10.20 -7.51 31.43
N ARG A 140 10.98 -6.56 31.96
CA ARG A 140 10.68 -5.12 31.85
C ARG A 140 10.64 -4.68 30.38
N ALA A 141 11.59 -5.12 29.55
CA ALA A 141 11.58 -4.81 28.12
C ALA A 141 10.31 -5.32 27.40
N ARG A 142 9.76 -6.46 27.81
CA ARG A 142 8.47 -6.96 27.26
C ARG A 142 7.28 -6.14 27.72
N TYR A 143 7.25 -5.73 28.98
CA TYR A 143 6.21 -4.85 29.51
C TYR A 143 6.24 -3.49 28.80
N ASP A 144 7.40 -2.84 28.75
CA ASP A 144 7.57 -1.54 28.10
C ASP A 144 7.19 -1.59 26.61
N GLN A 145 7.53 -2.69 25.92
CA GLN A 145 7.13 -2.89 24.53
C GLN A 145 5.63 -3.19 24.37
N GLY A 146 5.03 -3.92 25.31
CA GLY A 146 3.58 -4.12 25.37
C GLY A 146 2.82 -2.81 25.56
N VAL A 147 3.30 -1.96 26.47
CA VAL A 147 2.79 -0.60 26.69
C VAL A 147 2.97 0.27 25.44
N GLU A 148 4.10 0.19 24.75
CA GLU A 148 4.30 0.93 23.49
C GLU A 148 3.32 0.48 22.39
N VAL A 149 3.05 -0.83 22.29
CA VAL A 149 2.05 -1.39 21.37
C VAL A 149 0.65 -0.91 21.73
N GLU A 150 0.30 -0.86 23.02
CA GLU A 150 -1.01 -0.39 23.50
C GLU A 150 -1.21 1.11 23.22
N ILE A 151 -0.18 1.93 23.50
CA ILE A 151 -0.18 3.36 23.17
C ILE A 151 -0.32 3.58 21.66
N LYS A 152 0.41 2.83 20.83
CA LYS A 152 0.26 2.92 19.37
C LYS A 152 -1.10 2.39 18.89
N GLY A 153 -1.62 1.35 19.54
CA GLY A 153 -2.90 0.73 19.19
C GLY A 153 -4.10 1.65 19.40
N THR A 154 -4.02 2.59 20.36
CA THR A 154 -5.07 3.59 20.58
C THR A 154 -5.01 4.78 19.62
N ALA A 155 -3.99 4.85 18.76
CA ALA A 155 -3.91 5.91 17.75
C ALA A 155 -5.07 5.81 16.75
N GLU A 156 -5.68 6.95 16.45
CA GLU A 156 -6.75 7.06 15.47
C GLU A 156 -6.27 6.67 14.07
N TRP A 157 -7.12 5.94 13.34
CA TRP A 157 -6.85 5.53 11.97
C TRP A 157 -8.09 5.65 11.07
N PRO A 158 -7.96 6.13 9.82
CA PRO A 158 -6.78 6.79 9.26
C PRO A 158 -6.44 8.10 10.00
N PRO A 159 -5.16 8.52 10.00
CA PRO A 159 -4.72 9.71 10.72
C PRO A 159 -5.42 10.98 10.20
N SER A 160 -5.49 12.01 11.03
CA SER A 160 -6.11 13.31 10.66
C SER A 160 -5.43 13.98 9.46
N SER A 161 -4.13 13.76 9.30
CA SER A 161 -3.38 14.18 8.11
C SER A 161 -2.57 13.01 7.55
N TYR A 162 -2.63 12.83 6.24
CA TYR A 162 -1.84 11.85 5.51
C TYR A 162 -0.88 12.54 4.56
N MET A 163 0.41 12.29 4.74
CA MET A 163 1.44 12.81 3.84
C MET A 163 1.63 11.84 2.67
N ALA A 164 1.64 12.37 1.45
CA ALA A 164 1.90 11.59 0.25
C ALA A 164 2.95 12.26 -0.62
N GLN A 165 3.70 11.44 -1.36
CA GLN A 165 4.56 11.90 -2.44
C GLN A 165 3.76 11.91 -3.74
N VAL A 166 3.74 13.05 -4.43
CA VAL A 166 2.99 13.25 -5.67
C VAL A 166 3.96 13.61 -6.79
N PHE A 167 4.08 12.73 -7.77
CA PHE A 167 4.74 13.05 -9.02
C PHE A 167 3.76 13.77 -9.95
N SER A 168 4.17 14.88 -10.54
CA SER A 168 3.41 15.54 -11.60
C SER A 168 4.13 15.43 -12.93
N SER A 169 3.44 14.94 -13.97
CA SER A 169 3.98 14.96 -15.34
C SER A 169 4.12 16.37 -15.93
N LYS A 170 3.54 17.39 -15.28
CA LYS A 170 3.71 18.80 -15.66
C LYS A 170 5.08 19.33 -15.24
N THR A 171 5.53 18.99 -14.03
CA THR A 171 6.80 19.47 -13.46
C THR A 171 7.94 18.47 -13.62
N GLY A 172 7.61 17.19 -13.81
CA GLY A 172 8.55 16.08 -13.86
C GLY A 172 9.20 15.78 -12.51
N ARG A 173 8.59 16.21 -11.40
CA ARG A 173 9.15 16.11 -10.05
C ARG A 173 8.17 15.48 -9.06
N TRP A 174 8.74 14.88 -8.01
CA TRP A 174 8.02 14.48 -6.81
C TRP A 174 7.91 15.68 -5.87
N GLU A 175 6.72 15.88 -5.34
CA GLU A 175 6.40 16.92 -4.36
C GLU A 175 5.61 16.31 -3.21
N GLU A 176 5.89 16.75 -2.00
CA GLU A 176 5.14 16.32 -0.82
C GLU A 176 3.81 17.05 -0.75
N ARG A 177 2.73 16.30 -0.52
CA ARG A 177 1.38 16.83 -0.39
C ARG A 177 0.68 16.22 0.82
N THR A 178 0.13 17.07 1.67
CA THR A 178 -0.65 16.65 2.84
C THR A 178 -2.13 16.62 2.50
N TYR A 179 -2.78 15.51 2.81
CA TYR A 179 -4.22 15.29 2.70
C TYR A 179 -4.82 15.31 4.10
N VAL A 180 -5.96 15.96 4.28
CA VAL A 180 -6.63 16.09 5.59
C VAL A 180 -7.93 15.30 5.54
N ARG A 181 -8.21 14.56 6.61
CA ARG A 181 -9.44 13.79 6.79
C ARG A 181 -10.62 14.75 7.00
N GLU A 182 -11.67 14.64 6.19
CA GLU A 182 -12.86 15.51 6.28
C GLU A 182 -13.88 15.04 7.34
N ASP A 183 -14.02 13.73 7.54
CA ASP A 183 -15.01 13.13 8.44
C ASP A 183 -14.47 12.84 9.85
N ASP A 184 -15.30 12.27 10.73
CA ASP A 184 -14.95 11.84 12.10
C ASP A 184 -14.27 10.46 12.15
N VAL A 185 -13.62 10.15 13.28
CA VAL A 185 -12.71 8.99 13.43
C VAL A 185 -13.42 7.68 13.07
N ALA A 186 -12.83 6.88 12.18
CA ALA A 186 -13.45 5.63 11.74
C ALA A 186 -13.09 4.45 12.65
N VAL A 187 -11.81 4.29 13.00
CA VAL A 187 -11.29 3.14 13.76
C VAL A 187 -10.00 3.50 14.51
N THR A 188 -9.51 2.59 15.37
CA THR A 188 -8.18 2.67 15.98
C THR A 188 -7.17 1.79 15.23
N LEU A 189 -5.88 2.03 15.44
CA LEU A 189 -4.82 1.21 14.85
C LEU A 189 -4.87 -0.25 15.37
N SER A 190 -5.37 -0.47 16.59
CA SER A 190 -5.63 -1.80 17.14
C SER A 190 -6.65 -2.58 16.30
N ASP A 191 -7.71 -1.91 15.81
CA ASP A 191 -8.71 -2.52 14.93
C ASP A 191 -8.08 -2.93 13.59
N VAL A 192 -7.21 -2.08 13.04
CA VAL A 192 -6.47 -2.35 11.79
C VAL A 192 -5.53 -3.55 11.94
N TRP A 193 -4.84 -3.67 13.07
CA TRP A 193 -3.96 -4.80 13.36
C TRP A 193 -4.71 -6.10 13.64
N SER A 194 -5.96 -6.00 14.07
CA SER A 194 -6.83 -7.14 14.37
C SER A 194 -7.57 -7.66 13.13
N ASP A 195 -7.54 -6.92 12.01
CA ASP A 195 -8.07 -7.38 10.72
C ASP A 195 -7.35 -8.68 10.29
N PRO A 196 -8.08 -9.80 10.09
CA PRO A 196 -7.50 -11.05 9.60
C PRO A 196 -6.79 -10.92 8.26
N TRP A 197 -7.14 -9.91 7.47
CA TRP A 197 -6.49 -9.59 6.21
C TRP A 197 -5.35 -8.59 6.37
N GLY A 198 -5.19 -8.00 7.57
CA GLY A 198 -4.27 -6.94 7.99
C GLY A 198 -2.86 -6.98 7.39
N PRO A 199 -2.10 -5.87 7.45
CA PRO A 199 -0.72 -5.81 6.95
C PRO A 199 0.21 -6.86 7.60
N ASP A 200 -0.15 -7.38 8.78
CA ASP A 200 0.60 -8.41 9.50
C ASP A 200 -0.03 -9.82 9.44
N SER A 201 -1.06 -10.03 8.60
CA SER A 201 -1.66 -11.35 8.44
C SER A 201 -0.67 -12.34 7.83
N LEU A 202 -0.68 -13.59 8.33
CA LEU A 202 0.18 -14.66 7.80
C LEU A 202 -0.08 -14.89 6.31
N GLU A 203 -1.32 -14.68 5.84
CA GLU A 203 -1.74 -14.83 4.44
C GLU A 203 -1.27 -13.68 3.52
N ALA A 204 -1.10 -12.46 4.05
CA ALA A 204 -0.53 -11.34 3.28
C ALA A 204 0.96 -11.55 2.96
N SER A 205 1.66 -12.42 3.70
CA SER A 205 3.07 -12.73 3.49
C SER A 205 3.33 -13.69 2.32
N THR A 206 2.40 -14.60 2.04
CA THR A 206 2.50 -15.64 0.99
C THR A 206 1.94 -15.18 -0.35
N TYR A 207 0.96 -14.28 -0.35
CA TYR A 207 0.40 -13.69 -1.55
C TYR A 207 0.56 -12.17 -1.48
N ARG A 208 1.57 -11.62 -2.17
CA ARG A 208 1.79 -10.17 -2.36
C ARG A 208 0.65 -9.45 -3.10
N VAL A 209 -0.57 -9.98 -3.12
CA VAL A 209 -1.74 -9.32 -3.69
C VAL A 209 -2.25 -8.33 -2.66
N ARG A 210 -1.53 -7.21 -2.52
CA ARG A 210 -2.01 -6.02 -1.82
C ARG A 210 -3.30 -5.58 -2.51
N ARG A 211 -4.46 -6.02 -2.01
CA ARG A 211 -5.78 -5.66 -2.55
C ARG A 211 -6.02 -4.18 -2.28
N ARG A 212 -5.68 -3.33 -3.26
CA ARG A 212 -5.82 -1.88 -3.18
C ARG A 212 -6.58 -1.44 -4.42
N ASN A 213 -7.87 -1.21 -4.26
CA ASN A 213 -8.72 -0.75 -5.35
C ASN A 213 -8.76 0.77 -5.31
N THR A 214 -8.52 1.42 -6.44
CA THR A 214 -8.76 2.86 -6.52
C THR A 214 -9.57 3.18 -7.75
N VAL A 215 -10.40 4.21 -7.63
CA VAL A 215 -11.34 4.62 -8.64
C VAL A 215 -11.30 6.13 -8.72
N HIS A 216 -10.97 6.67 -9.89
CA HIS A 216 -11.21 8.07 -10.18
C HIS A 216 -12.65 8.23 -10.68
N TRP A 217 -13.49 8.97 -9.96
CA TRP A 217 -14.89 9.14 -10.31
C TRP A 217 -15.35 10.58 -10.04
N ARG A 218 -15.93 11.22 -11.06
CA ARG A 218 -16.48 12.60 -11.00
C ARG A 218 -15.50 13.63 -10.40
N GLY A 219 -14.23 13.58 -10.80
CA GLY A 219 -13.19 14.51 -10.34
C GLY A 219 -12.68 14.26 -8.92
N ALA A 220 -13.03 13.14 -8.30
CA ALA A 220 -12.51 12.72 -7.00
C ALA A 220 -11.79 11.37 -7.12
N PHE A 221 -10.76 11.18 -6.29
CA PHE A 221 -9.92 9.98 -6.31
C PHE A 221 -10.22 9.11 -5.09
N TYR A 222 -10.91 8.00 -5.31
CA TYR A 222 -11.29 7.09 -4.24
C TYR A 222 -10.23 6.01 -4.09
N LEU A 223 -9.66 5.85 -2.90
CA LEU A 223 -8.68 4.81 -2.58
C LEU A 223 -9.21 3.91 -1.47
N HIS A 224 -9.47 2.65 -1.81
CA HIS A 224 -9.77 1.59 -0.86
C HIS A 224 -8.47 1.05 -0.27
N CYS A 225 -8.27 1.31 1.01
CA CYS A 225 -7.13 0.85 1.77
C CYS A 225 -7.41 -0.46 2.50
N HIS A 226 -6.33 -1.04 3.01
CA HIS A 226 -6.37 -2.22 3.86
C HIS A 226 -7.20 -1.94 5.12
N GLY A 227 -8.13 -2.83 5.51
CA GLY A 227 -9.04 -2.57 6.65
C GLY A 227 -10.37 -1.88 6.29
N GLY A 228 -10.70 -1.71 5.00
CA GLY A 228 -12.05 -1.38 4.55
C GLY A 228 -12.41 0.11 4.46
N PHE A 229 -11.45 1.02 4.57
CA PHE A 229 -11.69 2.46 4.47
C PHE A 229 -11.44 3.02 3.07
N VAL A 230 -12.18 4.08 2.73
CA VAL A 230 -12.08 4.80 1.45
C VAL A 230 -11.57 6.21 1.72
N MET A 231 -10.43 6.57 1.14
CA MET A 231 -9.97 7.96 1.06
C MET A 231 -10.51 8.60 -0.22
N ARG A 232 -10.87 9.88 -0.20
CA ARG A 232 -11.42 10.64 -1.35
C ARG A 232 -10.50 11.80 -1.73
#